data_AF-A0A9K3LTH0-F1
#
_entry.id   AF-A0A9K3LTH0-F1
#
_cell.length_a   1.000
_cell.length_b   1.000
_cell.length_c   1.000
_cell.angle_alpha   90.00
_cell.angle_beta   90.00
_cell.angle_gamma   90.00
#
_symmetry.space_group_name_H-M   'P 1'
#
loop_
_entity.id
_entity.type
_entity.pdbx_description
1 polymer ?
#
loop_
_entity_poly.entity_id
_entity_poly.type
_entity_poly.pdbx_seq_one_letter_code
_entity_poly.pdbx_strand_id
1 'polypeptide(L)'
;MQNAKHWNRDESRRFSMTCASCLNFVLSALFGYRVLIQKPWLFRREEWLPGEIHVAADFKFYYLLYAARFIGDLVSLFFESRQMDAFVAAFIHHLVTLGLVLGSAHARLTRFGGVIMFFFDWADIPLLCAKACKYLSEDPQDILQIIANRLFEFFAVLFFATRCVFFNYVVYCVWMNPSDTRIFDWCKYLLLILVGLQTYWMALIVRMAVRISKNGGVAEDSRDDDLRKLSNANAHNDKPKIQ
;
A
#
# COMPACT_ATOMS: atom_id res chain seq x y z
N MET A 1 -0.57 16.64 -37.36
CA MET A 1 -0.48 17.26 -36.03
C MET A 1 -1.17 16.29 -35.07
N GLN A 2 -0.42 15.66 -34.17
CA GLN A 2 -0.98 14.74 -33.18
C GLN A 2 -1.87 15.56 -32.23
N ASN A 3 -3.12 15.14 -32.05
CA ASN A 3 -4.00 15.71 -31.04
C ASN A 3 -3.38 15.44 -29.67
N ALA A 4 -2.74 16.44 -29.06
CA ALA A 4 -2.23 16.30 -27.71
C ALA A 4 -3.40 16.10 -26.73
N LYS A 5 -3.32 15.07 -25.88
CA LYS A 5 -4.28 14.85 -24.79
C LYS A 5 -4.47 16.13 -23.99
N HIS A 6 -5.69 16.65 -23.97
CA HIS A 6 -6.02 17.83 -23.18
C HIS A 6 -6.24 17.41 -21.73
N TRP A 7 -5.27 17.71 -20.86
CA TRP A 7 -5.37 17.44 -19.44
C TRP A 7 -6.24 18.47 -18.73
N ASN A 8 -7.14 18.03 -17.86
CA ASN A 8 -7.76 18.95 -16.90
C ASN A 8 -6.83 19.15 -15.67
N ARG A 9 -7.14 20.17 -14.85
CA ARG A 9 -6.33 20.52 -13.68
C ARG A 9 -6.25 19.39 -12.65
N ASP A 10 -7.33 18.63 -12.49
CA ASP A 10 -7.42 17.56 -11.49
C ASP A 10 -6.63 16.31 -11.93
N GLU A 11 -6.67 15.95 -13.20
CA GLU A 11 -5.86 14.88 -13.80
C GLU A 11 -4.37 15.21 -13.70
N SER A 12 -3.99 16.44 -14.05
CA SER A 12 -2.60 16.91 -13.92
C SER A 12 -2.12 16.84 -12.47
N ARG A 13 -2.98 17.24 -11.52
CA ARG A 13 -2.69 17.15 -10.09
C ARG A 13 -2.53 15.70 -9.64
N ARG A 14 -3.43 14.79 -10.03
CA ARG A 14 -3.39 13.36 -9.68
C ARG A 14 -2.15 12.67 -10.23
N PHE A 15 -1.78 12.96 -11.48
CA PHE A 15 -0.55 12.46 -12.08
C PHE A 15 0.68 12.95 -11.32
N SER A 16 0.77 14.27 -11.08
CA SER A 16 1.88 14.88 -10.34
C SER A 16 2.03 14.30 -8.93
N MET A 17 0.93 14.19 -8.18
CA MET A 17 0.93 13.56 -6.85
C MET A 17 1.38 12.11 -6.90
N THR A 18 0.94 11.34 -7.91
CA THR A 18 1.36 9.93 -8.08
C THR A 18 2.85 9.81 -8.36
N CYS A 19 3.40 10.68 -9.21
CA CYS A 19 4.84 10.72 -9.50
C CYS A 19 5.66 11.13 -8.27
N ALA A 20 5.18 12.12 -7.50
CA ALA A 20 5.81 12.54 -6.26
C ALA A 20 5.81 11.40 -5.21
N SER A 21 4.69 10.70 -5.05
CA SER A 21 4.62 9.50 -4.20
C SER A 21 5.57 8.42 -4.70
N CYS A 22 5.61 8.14 -6.01
CA CYS A 22 6.52 7.14 -6.57
C CYS A 22 7.98 7.45 -6.25
N LEU A 23 8.39 8.71 -6.44
CA LEU A 23 9.75 9.15 -6.11
C LEU A 23 10.04 8.99 -4.62
N ASN A 24 9.10 9.40 -3.75
CA ASN A 24 9.26 9.27 -2.30
C ASN A 24 9.42 7.80 -1.87
N PHE A 25 8.58 6.90 -2.39
CA PHE A 25 8.67 5.45 -2.12
C PHE A 25 9.99 4.85 -2.61
N VAL A 26 10.44 5.21 -3.82
CA VAL A 26 11.72 4.72 -4.36
C VAL A 26 12.89 5.20 -3.49
N LEU A 27 12.94 6.48 -3.15
CA LEU A 27 14.02 7.02 -2.31
C LEU A 27 14.03 6.39 -0.91
N SER A 28 12.85 6.23 -0.31
CA SER A 28 12.69 5.59 1.00
C SER A 28 13.12 4.12 0.97
N ALA A 29 12.70 3.36 -0.05
CA ALA A 29 13.06 1.95 -0.23
C ALA A 29 14.57 1.77 -0.47
N LEU A 30 15.18 2.61 -1.32
CA LEU A 30 16.62 2.57 -1.56
C LEU A 30 17.43 2.92 -0.31
N PHE A 31 16.98 3.90 0.47
CA PHE A 31 17.61 4.24 1.75
C PHE A 31 17.47 3.08 2.76
N GLY A 32 16.26 2.54 2.92
CA GLY A 32 16.01 1.36 3.76
C GLY A 32 16.86 0.15 3.35
N TYR A 33 16.99 -0.11 2.05
CA TYR A 33 17.87 -1.14 1.51
C TYR A 33 19.32 -0.92 1.92
N ARG A 34 19.85 0.29 1.73
CA ARG A 34 21.24 0.60 2.07
C ARG A 34 21.53 0.39 3.56
N VAL A 35 20.59 0.74 4.42
CA VAL A 35 20.71 0.62 5.89
C VAL A 35 20.55 -0.82 6.37
N LEU A 36 19.58 -1.57 5.81
CA LEU A 36 19.17 -2.85 6.36
C LEU A 36 19.87 -4.05 5.74
N ILE A 37 20.27 -3.99 4.47
CA ILE A 37 20.85 -5.16 3.77
C ILE A 37 22.13 -5.69 4.43
N GLN A 38 22.87 -4.81 5.10
CA GLN A 38 24.11 -5.14 5.80
C GLN A 38 23.87 -5.68 7.22
N LYS A 39 22.63 -5.62 7.74
CA LYS A 39 22.34 -6.06 9.10
C LYS A 39 22.25 -7.59 9.14
N PRO A 40 23.02 -8.25 10.02
CA PRO A 40 23.09 -9.71 10.08
C PRO A 40 21.73 -10.38 10.35
N TRP A 41 20.89 -9.70 11.12
CA TRP A 41 19.58 -10.18 11.56
C TRP A 41 18.47 -10.05 10.50
N LEU A 42 18.68 -9.34 9.38
CA LEU A 42 17.60 -9.08 8.41
C LEU A 42 16.93 -10.37 7.90
N PHE A 43 17.73 -11.41 7.64
CA PHE A 43 17.26 -12.69 7.11
C PHE A 43 17.36 -13.86 8.10
N ARG A 44 17.73 -13.59 9.36
CA ARG A 44 17.90 -14.62 10.41
C ARG A 44 16.84 -14.44 11.49
N ARG A 45 15.80 -15.28 11.45
CA ARG A 45 14.66 -15.20 12.39
C ARG A 45 15.10 -15.31 13.85
N GLU A 46 16.17 -16.05 14.12
CA GLU A 46 16.69 -16.33 15.45
C GLU A 46 17.25 -15.07 16.10
N GLU A 47 17.66 -14.09 15.28
CA GLU A 47 18.29 -12.84 15.72
C GLU A 47 17.31 -11.66 15.75
N TRP A 48 16.04 -11.87 15.39
CA TRP A 48 15.01 -10.83 15.52
C TRP A 48 14.74 -10.47 16.98
N LEU A 49 15.11 -11.36 17.92
CA LEU A 49 15.15 -11.12 19.36
C LEU A 49 16.51 -11.53 19.95
N PRO A 50 16.92 -10.94 21.08
CA PRO A 50 16.29 -9.81 21.76
C PRO A 50 16.47 -8.49 20.99
N GLY A 51 15.57 -7.55 21.28
CA GLY A 51 15.61 -6.20 20.75
C GLY A 51 16.93 -5.46 20.96
N GLU A 52 17.25 -4.51 20.08
CA GLU A 52 18.43 -3.66 20.25
C GLU A 52 18.21 -2.63 21.37
N ILE A 53 19.12 -2.63 22.36
CA ILE A 53 19.18 -1.58 23.38
C ILE A 53 19.70 -0.27 22.77
N HIS A 54 20.67 -0.39 21.85
CA HIS A 54 21.28 0.74 21.15
C HIS A 54 21.10 0.58 19.64
N VAL A 55 20.07 1.23 19.10
CA VAL A 55 19.82 1.27 17.66
C VAL A 55 20.80 2.25 17.00
N ALA A 56 21.44 1.80 15.92
CA ALA A 56 22.37 2.62 15.14
C ALA A 56 21.69 3.86 14.54
N ALA A 57 22.44 4.95 14.35
CA ALA A 57 21.88 6.25 13.96
C ALA A 57 21.21 6.23 12.58
N ASP A 58 21.80 5.50 11.63
CA ASP A 58 21.26 5.23 10.30
C ASP A 58 19.89 4.55 10.36
N PHE A 59 19.75 3.54 11.21
CA PHE A 59 18.52 2.79 11.37
C PHE A 59 17.44 3.57 12.12
N LYS A 60 17.83 4.35 13.14
CA LYS A 60 16.92 5.32 13.78
C LYS A 60 16.39 6.34 12.77
N PHE A 61 17.27 6.87 11.92
CA PHE A 61 16.87 7.82 10.88
C PHE A 61 15.90 7.19 9.87
N TYR A 62 16.14 5.93 9.44
CA TYR A 62 15.19 5.21 8.59
C TYR A 62 13.82 5.06 9.26
N TYR A 63 13.79 4.70 10.55
CA TYR A 63 12.55 4.59 11.32
C TYR A 63 11.77 5.91 11.38
N LEU A 64 12.47 7.02 11.66
CA LEU A 64 11.86 8.35 11.69
C LEU A 64 11.38 8.80 10.32
N LEU A 65 12.16 8.56 9.27
CA LEU A 65 11.78 8.86 7.89
C LEU A 65 10.52 8.09 7.48
N TYR A 66 10.44 6.81 7.85
CA TYR A 66 9.28 5.97 7.58
C TYR A 66 8.03 6.47 8.33
N ALA A 67 8.17 6.84 9.62
CA ALA A 67 7.08 7.45 10.38
C ALA A 67 6.62 8.79 9.76
N ALA A 68 7.57 9.64 9.36
CA ALA A 68 7.27 10.92 8.72
C ALA A 68 6.52 10.73 7.39
N ARG A 69 6.91 9.74 6.59
CA ARG A 69 6.18 9.37 5.37
C ARG A 69 4.74 8.96 5.68
N PHE A 70 4.54 8.09 6.66
CA PHE A 70 3.19 7.66 7.07
C PHE A 70 2.32 8.81 7.59
N ILE A 71 2.90 9.78 8.30
CA ILE A 71 2.20 11.00 8.73
C ILE A 71 1.83 11.87 7.51
N GLY A 72 2.76 12.07 6.57
CA GLY A 72 2.49 12.83 5.34
C GLY A 72 1.40 12.19 4.48
N ASP A 73 1.40 10.86 4.34
CA ASP A 73 0.38 10.11 3.62
C ASP A 73 -0.98 10.18 4.33
N LEU A 74 -0.99 10.12 5.67
CA LEU A 74 -2.20 10.29 6.47
C LEU A 74 -2.84 11.68 6.28
N VAL A 75 -2.04 12.74 6.27
CA VAL A 75 -2.53 14.10 6.00
C VAL A 75 -3.06 14.18 4.57
N SER A 76 -2.33 13.61 3.61
CA SER A 76 -2.73 13.61 2.19
C SER A 76 -4.06 12.89 1.96
N LEU A 77 -4.40 11.89 2.78
CA LEU A 77 -5.66 11.14 2.71
C LEU A 77 -6.89 12.05 2.85
N PHE A 78 -6.81 13.12 3.65
CA PHE A 78 -7.91 14.07 3.83
C PHE A 78 -8.13 15.00 2.63
N PHE A 79 -7.13 15.13 1.75
CA PHE A 79 -7.21 15.98 0.57
C PHE A 79 -7.54 15.21 -0.72
N GLU A 80 -7.62 13.87 -0.64
CA GLU A 80 -7.91 13.01 -1.78
C GLU A 80 -9.35 12.49 -1.70
N SER A 81 -10.13 12.70 -2.76
CA SER A 81 -11.48 12.14 -2.84
C SER A 81 -11.42 10.63 -3.07
N ARG A 82 -11.82 9.88 -2.04
CA ARG A 82 -11.89 8.41 -2.04
C ARG A 82 -13.29 7.95 -1.68
N GLN A 83 -13.62 6.73 -2.10
CA GLN A 83 -14.80 6.03 -1.59
C GLN A 83 -14.66 5.86 -0.07
N MET A 84 -15.77 5.98 0.66
CA MET A 84 -15.76 5.99 2.13
C MET A 84 -15.09 4.75 2.73
N ASP A 85 -15.42 3.55 2.23
CA ASP A 85 -14.82 2.30 2.72
C ASP A 85 -13.30 2.27 2.52
N ALA A 86 -12.83 2.72 1.34
CA ALA A 86 -11.41 2.77 1.01
C ALA A 86 -10.68 3.85 1.84
N PHE A 87 -11.34 4.96 2.15
CA PHE A 87 -10.82 5.99 3.04
C PHE A 87 -10.66 5.44 4.47
N VAL A 88 -11.69 4.79 5.01
CA VAL A 88 -11.66 4.23 6.38
C VAL A 88 -10.58 3.16 6.49
N ALA A 89 -10.48 2.24 5.53
CA ALA A 89 -9.45 1.21 5.53
C ALA A 89 -8.03 1.81 5.50
N ALA A 90 -7.79 2.83 4.66
CA ALA A 90 -6.50 3.53 4.60
C ALA A 90 -6.22 4.33 5.88
N PHE A 91 -7.22 4.99 6.46
CA PHE A 91 -7.06 5.74 7.71
C PHE A 91 -6.66 4.83 8.87
N ILE A 92 -7.38 3.71 9.06
CA ILE A 92 -7.04 2.70 10.07
C ILE A 92 -5.64 2.15 9.82
N HIS A 93 -5.28 1.87 8.56
CA HIS A 93 -3.95 1.40 8.19
C HIS A 93 -2.83 2.34 8.64
N HIS A 94 -2.97 3.64 8.35
CA HIS A 94 -1.96 4.63 8.71
C HIS A 94 -1.84 4.76 10.23
N LEU A 95 -2.96 4.76 10.97
CA LEU A 95 -2.94 4.79 12.43
C LEU A 95 -2.28 3.54 13.03
N VAL A 96 -2.66 2.35 12.56
CA VAL A 96 -2.10 1.07 13.04
C VAL A 96 -0.61 0.99 12.73
N THR A 97 -0.21 1.36 11.52
CA THR A 97 1.20 1.27 11.11
C THR A 97 2.05 2.30 11.86
N LEU A 98 1.56 3.53 12.05
CA LEU A 98 2.27 4.52 12.86
C LEU A 98 2.39 4.05 14.32
N GLY A 99 1.32 3.47 14.87
CA GLY A 99 1.32 2.84 16.18
C GLY A 99 2.34 1.70 16.29
N LEU A 100 2.46 0.85 15.27
CA LEU A 100 3.45 -0.24 15.22
C LEU A 100 4.88 0.28 15.08
N VAL A 101 5.13 1.32 14.29
CA VAL A 101 6.47 1.91 14.12
C VAL A 101 6.92 2.55 15.45
N LEU A 102 6.12 3.44 16.03
CA LEU A 102 6.46 4.08 17.31
C LEU A 102 6.48 3.06 18.46
N GLY A 103 5.53 2.13 18.45
CA GLY A 103 5.40 1.05 19.40
C GLY A 103 6.56 0.09 19.44
N SER A 104 6.97 -0.38 18.26
CA SER A 104 8.14 -1.27 18.13
C SER A 104 9.42 -0.57 18.56
N ALA A 105 9.56 0.75 18.31
CA ALA A 105 10.69 1.51 18.84
C ALA A 105 10.68 1.57 20.38
N HIS A 106 9.53 1.83 21.00
CA HIS A 106 9.39 1.88 22.46
C HIS A 106 9.56 0.51 23.13
N ALA A 107 8.98 -0.53 22.53
CA ALA A 107 9.03 -1.92 23.00
C ALA A 107 10.35 -2.65 22.66
N ARG A 108 11.31 -1.95 22.04
CA ARG A 108 12.60 -2.51 21.58
C ARG A 108 12.42 -3.63 20.53
N LEU A 109 11.34 -3.62 19.78
CA LEU A 109 11.06 -4.55 18.66
C LEU A 109 11.50 -4.00 17.31
N THR A 110 12.53 -3.14 17.31
CA THR A 110 12.99 -2.45 16.10
C THR A 110 13.45 -3.39 15.00
N ARG A 111 14.03 -4.55 15.34
CA ARG A 111 14.41 -5.58 14.36
C ARG A 111 13.20 -6.12 13.60
N PHE A 112 12.14 -6.51 14.32
CA PHE A 112 10.89 -6.97 13.70
C PHE A 112 10.26 -5.89 12.82
N GLY A 113 10.14 -4.66 13.32
CA GLY A 113 9.56 -3.59 12.52
C GLY A 113 10.44 -3.25 11.30
N GLY A 114 11.77 -3.23 11.44
CA GLY A 114 12.70 -3.03 10.33
C GLY A 114 12.57 -4.10 9.25
N VAL A 115 12.44 -5.38 9.63
CA VAL A 115 12.15 -6.47 8.69
C VAL A 115 10.83 -6.22 7.95
N ILE A 116 9.75 -5.94 8.67
CA ILE A 116 8.43 -5.70 8.06
C ILE A 116 8.48 -4.51 7.09
N MET A 117 9.04 -3.38 7.52
CA MET A 117 9.19 -2.15 6.72
C MET A 117 9.98 -2.41 5.44
N PHE A 118 11.12 -3.12 5.54
CA PHE A 118 11.98 -3.43 4.41
C PHE A 118 11.24 -4.20 3.31
N PHE A 119 10.47 -5.23 3.66
CA PHE A 119 9.75 -6.02 2.66
C PHE A 119 8.48 -5.33 2.15
N PHE A 120 7.85 -4.47 2.96
CA PHE A 120 6.60 -3.81 2.58
C PHE A 120 6.79 -2.71 1.53
N ASP A 121 7.91 -1.99 1.54
CA ASP A 121 8.13 -0.82 0.67
C ASP A 121 8.18 -1.17 -0.83
N TRP A 122 8.61 -2.39 -1.19
CA TRP A 122 8.87 -2.74 -2.58
C TRP A 122 7.61 -2.95 -3.43
N ALA A 123 6.52 -3.44 -2.84
CA ALA A 123 5.32 -3.76 -3.60
C ALA A 123 4.62 -2.49 -4.14
N ASP A 124 4.71 -1.36 -3.44
CA ASP A 124 3.95 -0.16 -3.83
C ASP A 124 4.56 0.59 -5.01
N ILE A 125 5.86 0.41 -5.27
CA ILE A 125 6.56 1.08 -6.39
C ILE A 125 5.95 0.67 -7.74
N PRO A 126 5.83 -0.63 -8.09
CA PRO A 126 5.16 -1.03 -9.33
C PRO A 126 3.71 -0.57 -9.43
N LEU A 127 2.96 -0.51 -8.33
CA LEU A 127 1.58 0.00 -8.34
C LEU A 127 1.52 1.48 -8.71
N LEU A 128 2.41 2.29 -8.14
CA LEU A 128 2.48 3.72 -8.44
C LEU A 128 2.92 3.97 -9.88
N CYS A 129 3.89 3.20 -10.38
CA CYS A 129 4.28 3.23 -11.78
C CYS A 129 3.13 2.82 -12.70
N ALA A 130 2.38 1.76 -12.37
CA ALA A 130 1.23 1.31 -13.15
C ALA A 130 0.16 2.41 -13.25
N LYS A 131 -0.13 3.09 -12.14
CA LYS A 131 -1.06 4.23 -12.12
C LYS A 131 -0.57 5.40 -12.98
N ALA A 132 0.72 5.75 -12.87
CA ALA A 132 1.31 6.82 -13.67
C ALA A 132 1.23 6.52 -15.18
N CYS A 133 1.58 5.29 -15.59
CA CYS A 133 1.44 4.84 -16.98
C CYS A 133 -0.03 4.87 -17.45
N LYS A 134 -0.96 4.41 -16.60
CA LYS A 134 -2.40 4.44 -16.92
C LYS A 134 -2.92 5.87 -17.10
N TYR A 135 -2.47 6.83 -16.30
CA TYR A 135 -2.87 8.24 -16.49
C TYR A 135 -2.36 8.82 -17.81
N LEU A 136 -1.17 8.42 -18.25
CA LEU A 136 -0.61 8.88 -19.52
C LEU A 136 -1.27 8.21 -20.73
N SER A 137 -1.72 6.96 -20.58
CA SER A 137 -2.37 6.20 -21.66
C SER A 137 -3.59 6.92 -22.25
N GLU A 138 -3.69 6.92 -23.58
CA GLU A 138 -4.82 7.54 -24.32
C GLU A 138 -5.81 6.50 -24.86
N ASP A 139 -5.32 5.34 -25.27
CA ASP A 139 -6.12 4.25 -25.85
C ASP A 139 -5.87 2.94 -25.10
N PRO A 140 -6.87 2.06 -24.96
CA PRO A 140 -6.68 0.67 -24.52
C PRO A 140 -5.53 -0.11 -25.16
N GLN A 141 -5.18 0.18 -26.41
CA GLN A 141 -4.13 -0.48 -27.18
C GLN A 141 -2.76 0.22 -27.10
N ASP A 142 -2.67 1.31 -26.34
CA ASP A 142 -1.43 2.05 -26.13
C ASP A 142 -0.39 1.17 -25.41
N ILE A 143 0.89 1.32 -25.79
CA ILE A 143 2.01 0.67 -25.12
C ILE A 143 2.04 1.00 -23.62
N LEU A 144 1.61 2.20 -23.23
CA LEU A 144 1.51 2.61 -21.84
C LEU A 144 0.44 1.84 -21.06
N GLN A 145 -0.69 1.49 -21.69
CA GLN A 145 -1.71 0.63 -21.08
C GLN A 145 -1.16 -0.79 -20.87
N ILE A 146 -0.42 -1.32 -21.84
CA ILE A 146 0.20 -2.64 -21.74
C ILE A 146 1.22 -2.65 -20.59
N ILE A 147 2.08 -1.63 -20.50
CA ILE A 147 3.05 -1.47 -19.41
C ILE A 147 2.32 -1.35 -18.06
N ALA A 148 1.26 -0.55 -17.97
CA ALA A 148 0.46 -0.42 -16.76
C ALA A 148 -0.12 -1.76 -16.30
N ASN A 149 -0.67 -2.55 -17.22
CA ASN A 149 -1.22 -3.87 -16.92
C ASN A 149 -0.14 -4.84 -16.42
N ARG A 150 1.06 -4.84 -17.02
CA ARG A 150 2.18 -5.69 -16.59
C ARG A 150 2.75 -5.26 -15.25
N LEU A 151 2.85 -3.96 -14.99
CA LEU A 151 3.25 -3.43 -13.69
C LEU A 151 2.23 -3.78 -12.60
N PHE A 152 0.93 -3.76 -12.92
CA PHE A 152 -0.13 -4.17 -12.00
C PHE A 152 -0.08 -5.67 -11.69
N GLU A 153 0.19 -6.51 -12.70
CA GLU A 153 0.40 -7.96 -12.51
C GLU A 153 1.61 -8.23 -11.60
N PHE A 154 2.74 -7.57 -11.89
CA PHE A 154 3.95 -7.68 -11.06
C PHE A 154 3.71 -7.20 -9.63
N PHE A 155 3.00 -6.08 -9.45
CA PHE A 155 2.53 -5.61 -8.16
C PHE A 155 1.71 -6.67 -7.42
N ALA A 156 0.75 -7.32 -8.08
CA ALA A 156 -0.11 -8.30 -7.44
C ALA A 156 0.68 -9.50 -6.90
N VAL A 157 1.66 -10.00 -7.67
CA VAL A 157 2.56 -11.08 -7.26
C VAL A 157 3.43 -10.65 -6.08
N LEU A 158 4.05 -9.46 -6.16
CA LEU A 158 4.85 -8.93 -5.07
C LEU A 158 4.04 -8.72 -3.79
N PHE A 159 2.83 -8.18 -3.91
CA PHE A 159 1.93 -7.98 -2.78
C PHE A 159 1.61 -9.31 -2.10
N PHE A 160 1.27 -10.35 -2.88
CA PHE A 160 1.00 -11.67 -2.32
C PHE A 160 2.22 -12.23 -1.57
N ALA A 161 3.40 -12.19 -2.20
CA ALA A 161 4.63 -12.71 -1.60
C ALA A 161 5.00 -11.97 -0.30
N THR A 162 5.00 -10.64 -0.31
CA THR A 162 5.48 -9.83 0.83
C THR A 162 4.43 -9.72 1.94
N ARG A 163 3.15 -9.51 1.60
CA ARG A 163 2.08 -9.17 2.58
C ARG A 163 1.18 -10.34 2.95
N CYS A 164 1.03 -11.34 2.09
CA CYS A 164 0.23 -12.53 2.40
C CYS A 164 1.08 -13.71 2.88
N VAL A 165 2.28 -13.91 2.35
CA VAL A 165 3.15 -15.02 2.77
C VAL A 165 4.14 -14.56 3.84
N PHE A 166 5.07 -13.69 3.47
CA PHE A 166 6.18 -13.29 4.35
C PHE A 166 5.70 -12.58 5.62
N PHE A 167 4.79 -11.61 5.49
CA PHE A 167 4.26 -10.89 6.65
C PHE A 167 3.56 -11.81 7.65
N ASN A 168 2.71 -12.74 7.18
CA ASN A 168 2.04 -13.70 8.06
C ASN A 168 3.04 -14.62 8.76
N TYR A 169 4.15 -14.98 8.09
CA TYR A 169 5.24 -15.71 8.72
C TYR A 169 5.90 -14.89 9.85
N VAL A 170 6.19 -13.60 9.63
CA VAL A 170 6.73 -12.73 10.68
C VAL A 170 5.76 -12.61 11.86
N VAL A 171 4.46 -12.41 11.59
CA VAL A 171 3.42 -12.33 12.62
C VAL A 171 3.34 -13.64 13.42
N TYR A 172 3.42 -14.79 12.75
CA TYR A 172 3.50 -16.10 13.40
C TYR A 172 4.73 -16.20 14.32
N CYS A 173 5.91 -15.74 13.87
CA CYS A 173 7.11 -15.72 14.70
C CYS A 173 6.98 -14.83 15.94
N VAL A 174 6.33 -13.67 15.82
CA VAL A 174 6.04 -12.79 16.97
C VAL A 174 5.07 -13.45 17.93
N TRP A 175 4.05 -14.15 17.42
CA TRP A 175 3.03 -14.81 18.24
C TRP A 175 3.59 -15.99 19.02
N MET A 176 4.45 -16.79 18.38
CA MET A 176 5.08 -17.97 18.99
C MET A 176 6.20 -17.63 19.96
N ASN A 177 6.58 -16.35 20.09
CA ASN A 177 7.62 -15.96 21.03
C ASN A 177 7.02 -15.71 22.44
N PRO A 178 7.36 -16.53 23.45
CA PRO A 178 6.91 -16.31 24.82
C PRO A 178 7.73 -15.17 25.45
N SER A 179 7.37 -13.93 25.11
CA SER A 179 7.95 -12.73 25.73
C SER A 179 7.15 -12.37 26.98
N ASP A 180 7.81 -12.36 28.15
CA ASP A 180 7.21 -12.19 29.48
C ASP A 180 6.78 -10.75 29.83
N THR A 181 6.48 -9.90 28.83
CA THR A 181 6.16 -8.49 29.09
C THR A 181 4.90 -8.05 28.35
N ARG A 182 3.95 -7.50 29.11
CA ARG A 182 2.66 -6.95 28.63
C ARG A 182 2.79 -5.89 27.53
N ILE A 183 3.96 -5.24 27.44
CA ILE A 183 4.30 -4.27 26.38
C ILE A 183 4.34 -4.95 25.00
N PHE A 184 4.46 -6.27 24.91
CA PHE A 184 4.43 -7.01 23.64
C PHE A 184 3.00 -7.26 23.14
N ASP A 185 2.00 -7.31 24.02
CA ASP A 185 0.70 -7.85 23.66
C ASP A 185 -0.10 -6.91 22.76
N TRP A 186 -0.07 -5.61 23.01
CA TRP A 186 -0.76 -4.63 22.16
C TRP A 186 -0.19 -4.59 20.74
N CYS A 187 1.13 -4.73 20.57
CA CYS A 187 1.77 -4.84 19.25
C CYS A 187 1.26 -6.06 18.47
N LYS A 188 1.03 -7.20 19.14
CA LYS A 188 0.45 -8.39 18.51
C LYS A 188 -0.95 -8.12 17.97
N TYR A 189 -1.80 -7.45 18.73
CA TYR A 189 -3.16 -7.10 18.26
C TYR A 189 -3.13 -6.12 17.09
N LEU A 190 -2.25 -5.12 17.11
CA LEU A 190 -2.08 -4.21 15.96
C LEU A 190 -1.57 -4.94 14.71
N LEU A 191 -0.67 -5.91 14.86
CA LEU A 191 -0.22 -6.76 13.75
C LEU A 191 -1.38 -7.58 13.16
N LEU A 192 -2.27 -8.12 14.00
CA LEU A 192 -3.47 -8.83 13.52
C LEU A 192 -4.43 -7.93 12.75
N ILE A 193 -4.64 -6.69 13.22
CA ILE A 193 -5.42 -5.69 12.47
C ILE A 193 -4.76 -5.44 11.11
N LEU A 194 -3.43 -5.29 11.08
CA LEU A 194 -2.69 -5.09 9.84
C LEU A 194 -2.84 -6.29 8.90
N VAL A 195 -2.83 -7.54 9.39
CA VAL A 195 -3.11 -8.75 8.59
C VAL A 195 -4.51 -8.68 7.98
N GLY A 196 -5.53 -8.34 8.75
CA GLY A 196 -6.90 -8.18 8.25
C GLY A 196 -7.03 -7.11 7.16
N LEU A 197 -6.26 -6.03 7.26
CA LEU A 197 -6.21 -5.03 6.20
C LEU A 197 -5.49 -5.55 4.95
N GLN A 198 -4.38 -6.30 5.09
CA GLN A 198 -3.70 -6.92 3.94
C GLN A 198 -4.60 -7.91 3.18
N THR A 199 -5.42 -8.70 3.89
CA THR A 199 -6.37 -9.60 3.24
C THR A 199 -7.49 -8.83 2.53
N TYR A 200 -7.95 -7.71 3.08
CA TYR A 200 -8.90 -6.81 2.41
C TYR A 200 -8.34 -6.28 1.07
N TRP A 201 -7.12 -5.73 1.05
CA TRP A 201 -6.54 -5.26 -0.21
C TRP A 201 -6.22 -6.38 -1.19
N MET A 202 -5.78 -7.56 -0.71
CA MET A 202 -5.62 -8.73 -1.57
C MET A 202 -6.93 -9.07 -2.29
N ALA A 203 -8.05 -9.05 -1.57
CA ALA A 203 -9.37 -9.29 -2.17
C ALA A 203 -9.71 -8.23 -3.25
N LEU A 204 -9.35 -6.95 -3.04
CA LEU A 204 -9.52 -5.90 -4.05
C LEU A 204 -8.64 -6.12 -5.28
N ILE A 205 -7.38 -6.50 -5.08
CA ILE A 205 -6.42 -6.78 -6.16
C ILE A 205 -6.93 -7.94 -7.03
N VAL A 206 -7.36 -9.04 -6.40
CA VAL A 206 -7.93 -10.19 -7.11
C VAL A 206 -9.20 -9.79 -7.87
N ARG A 207 -10.11 -9.03 -7.25
CA ARG A 207 -11.31 -8.53 -7.92
C ARG A 207 -10.97 -7.69 -9.15
N MET A 208 -9.95 -6.83 -9.05
CA MET A 208 -9.50 -6.01 -10.17
C MET A 208 -8.85 -6.86 -11.28
N ALA A 209 -7.99 -7.82 -10.93
CA ALA A 209 -7.37 -8.73 -11.88
C ALA A 209 -8.42 -9.54 -12.68
N VAL A 210 -9.46 -10.05 -11.99
CA VAL A 210 -10.57 -10.77 -12.63
C VAL A 210 -11.34 -9.86 -13.59
N ARG A 211 -11.56 -8.58 -13.24
CA ARG A 211 -12.22 -7.62 -14.14
C ARG A 211 -11.39 -7.34 -15.38
N ILE A 212 -10.09 -7.07 -15.22
CA ILE A 212 -9.17 -6.83 -16.34
C ILE A 212 -9.17 -8.03 -17.30
N SER A 213 -9.18 -9.26 -16.75
CA SER A 213 -9.23 -10.49 -17.56
C SER A 213 -10.57 -10.64 -18.31
N LYS A 214 -11.70 -10.23 -17.73
CA LYS A 214 -13.02 -10.32 -18.38
C LYS A 214 -13.24 -9.23 -19.42
N ASN A 215 -12.65 -8.06 -19.23
CA ASN A 215 -12.84 -6.89 -20.10
C ASN A 215 -11.74 -6.75 -21.16
N GLY A 216 -11.08 -7.84 -21.54
CA GLY A 216 -10.08 -7.84 -22.62
C GLY A 216 -8.84 -6.98 -22.35
N GLY A 217 -8.46 -6.76 -21.08
CA GLY A 217 -7.28 -5.97 -20.71
C GLY A 217 -7.55 -4.51 -20.37
N VAL A 218 -8.80 -4.05 -20.40
CA VAL A 218 -9.15 -2.67 -20.03
C VAL A 218 -9.55 -2.60 -18.55
N ALA A 219 -8.72 -1.91 -17.77
CA ALA A 219 -8.98 -1.58 -16.38
C ALA A 219 -9.91 -0.35 -16.29
N GLU A 220 -11.23 -0.50 -16.34
CA GLU A 220 -12.15 0.59 -15.96
C GLU A 220 -11.98 0.91 -14.46
N ASP A 221 -11.98 2.19 -14.08
CA ASP A 221 -11.82 2.62 -12.69
C ASP A 221 -13.09 2.27 -11.89
N SER A 222 -12.94 1.65 -10.71
CA SER A 222 -14.07 1.27 -9.85
C SER A 222 -14.93 2.45 -9.40
N ARG A 223 -14.42 3.68 -9.52
CA ARG A 223 -15.17 4.91 -9.26
C ARG A 223 -16.30 5.14 -10.27
N ASP A 224 -16.10 4.77 -11.52
CA ASP A 224 -17.11 4.97 -12.58
C ASP A 224 -18.22 3.92 -12.51
N ASP A 225 -17.92 2.72 -12.00
CA ASP A 225 -18.90 1.64 -11.79
C ASP A 225 -19.99 2.02 -10.79
N ASP A 226 -19.64 2.64 -9.66
CA ASP A 226 -20.62 3.01 -8.64
C ASP A 226 -21.41 4.26 -9.04
N LEU A 227 -20.80 5.19 -9.77
CA LEU A 227 -21.52 6.28 -10.45
C LEU A 227 -22.52 5.72 -11.47
N ARG A 228 -22.15 4.68 -12.23
CA ARG A 228 -23.06 3.95 -13.11
C ARG A 228 -24.17 3.22 -12.35
N LYS A 229 -23.87 2.57 -11.22
CA LYS A 229 -24.90 1.92 -10.40
C LYS A 229 -25.85 2.93 -9.77
N LEU A 230 -25.35 4.07 -9.28
CA LEU A 230 -26.16 5.17 -8.75
C LEU A 230 -27.00 5.81 -9.86
N SER A 231 -26.42 6.05 -11.03
CA SER A 231 -27.11 6.50 -12.23
C SER A 231 -28.23 5.53 -12.64
N ASN A 232 -27.93 4.23 -12.69
CA ASN A 232 -28.90 3.19 -13.06
C ASN A 232 -29.98 2.99 -11.99
N ALA A 233 -29.64 3.12 -10.70
CA ALA A 233 -30.59 3.08 -9.59
C ALA A 233 -31.54 4.29 -9.62
N ASN A 234 -31.01 5.49 -9.89
CA ASN A 234 -31.81 6.71 -10.03
C ASN A 234 -32.69 6.66 -11.29
N ALA A 235 -32.17 6.15 -12.42
CA ALA A 235 -32.95 5.97 -13.65
C ALA A 235 -34.06 4.92 -13.51
N HIS A 236 -33.92 3.96 -12.58
CA HIS A 236 -34.99 3.01 -12.26
C HIS A 236 -36.12 3.65 -11.42
N ASN A 237 -35.79 4.65 -10.61
CA ASN A 237 -36.72 5.34 -9.73
C ASN A 237 -37.54 6.45 -10.46
N ASP A 238 -37.04 6.93 -11.60
CA ASP A 238 -37.69 7.94 -12.45
C ASP A 238 -38.60 7.37 -13.55
N LYS A 239 -38.85 6.06 -13.57
CA LYS A 239 -39.85 5.51 -14.50
C LYS A 239 -41.23 6.05 -14.13
N PRO A 240 -41.93 6.79 -15.02
CA PRO A 240 -43.27 7.27 -14.73
C PRO A 240 -44.16 6.07 -14.44
N LYS A 241 -44.83 6.09 -13.29
CA LYS A 241 -45.91 5.14 -13.00
C LYS A 241 -47.00 5.39 -14.05
N ILE A 242 -47.03 4.55 -15.07
CA ILE A 242 -48.13 4.52 -16.03
C ILE A 242 -49.35 4.09 -15.20
N GLN A 243 -50.20 5.08 -14.88
CA GLN A 243 -51.55 4.86 -14.39
C GLN A 243 -52.48 4.68 -15.58
#